data_AF-A0A820NDV0-F1
#
_entry.id   AF-A0A820NDV0-F1
#
_cell.length_a   1.000
_cell.length_b   1.000
_cell.length_c   1.000
_cell.angle_alpha   90.00
_cell.angle_beta   90.00
_cell.angle_gamma   90.00
#
_symmetry.space_group_name_H-M   'P 1'
#
loop_
_entity.id
_entity.type
_entity.pdbx_description
1 polymer ?
#
loop_
_entity_poly.entity_id
_entity_poly.type
_entity_poly.pdbx_seq_one_letter_code
_entity_poly.pdbx_strand_id
1 'polypeptide(L)'
;FIIPLLTIISVFIILIFSVIYYYTEETDNYEDALWQIFTRILDPCAAADDEGLKNRITSGIVILCGLVIVAILIGRTTVVEKNHTIILGWSPKIFDIINELIIANE
;
A
#
# COMPACT_ATOMS: atom_id res chain seq x y z
N PHE A 1 11.69 15.06 -3.08
CA PHE A 1 11.03 15.88 -2.04
C PHE A 1 9.60 15.45 -1.71
N ILE A 2 8.77 15.03 -2.67
CA ILE A 2 7.36 14.64 -2.38
C ILE A 2 7.25 13.32 -1.60
N ILE A 3 8.10 12.33 -1.91
CA ILE A 3 8.09 11.01 -1.24
C ILE A 3 8.38 11.11 0.27
N PRO A 4 9.46 11.78 0.74
CA PRO A 4 9.70 11.88 2.18
C PRO A 4 8.64 12.70 2.94
N LEU A 5 7.92 13.61 2.25
CA LEU A 5 6.79 14.32 2.85
C LEU A 5 5.57 13.39 3.02
N LEU A 6 5.28 12.56 2.01
CA LEU A 6 4.20 11.57 2.06
C LEU A 6 4.42 10.51 3.15
N THR A 7 5.66 10.07 3.35
CA THR A 7 5.97 9.12 4.42
C THR A 7 5.75 9.75 5.79
N ILE A 8 6.16 11.00 6.01
CA ILE A 8 5.88 11.73 7.27
C ILE A 8 4.37 11.87 7.50
N ILE A 9 3.60 12.26 6.48
CA ILE A 9 2.14 12.38 6.57
C ILE A 9 1.50 11.03 6.92
N SER A 10 1.96 9.94 6.32
CA SER A 10 1.43 8.60 6.61
C SER A 10 1.65 8.18 8.07
N VAL A 11 2.82 8.49 8.64
CA VAL A 11 3.13 8.21 10.05
C VAL A 11 2.23 9.03 10.98
N PHE A 12 2.02 10.32 10.68
CA PHE A 12 1.11 11.16 11.46
C PHE A 12 -0.33 10.64 11.45
N ILE A 13 -0.81 10.18 10.30
CA ILE A 13 -2.14 9.61 10.14
C ILE A 13 -2.29 8.33 10.99
N ILE A 14 -1.31 7.44 10.96
CA ILE A 14 -1.31 6.21 11.77
C ILE A 14 -1.39 6.55 13.27
N LEU A 15 -0.63 7.54 13.74
CA LEU A 15 -0.66 7.97 15.13
C LEU A 15 -2.01 8.57 15.53
N ILE A 16 -2.62 9.40 14.69
CA ILE A 16 -3.94 10.00 14.97
C ILE A 16 -5.01 8.91 15.06
N PHE A 17 -5.03 7.98 14.10
CA PHE A 17 -6.00 6.90 14.11
C PHE A 17 -5.78 5.94 15.28
N SER A 18 -4.53 5.71 15.71
CA SER A 18 -4.19 4.91 16.90
C SER A 18 -4.82 5.46 18.16
N VAL A 19 -4.79 6.79 18.33
CA VAL A 19 -5.46 7.45 19.46
C VAL A 19 -6.98 7.29 19.36
N ILE A 20 -7.57 7.52 18.19
CA ILE A 20 -9.03 7.36 17.98
C ILE A 20 -9.49 5.94 18.29
N TYR A 21 -8.70 4.95 17.87
CA TYR A 21 -9.00 3.53 18.07
C TYR A 21 -8.90 3.12 19.53
N TYR A 22 -7.86 3.58 20.24
CA TYR A 22 -7.71 3.36 21.68
C TYR A 22 -8.95 3.84 22.47
N TYR A 23 -9.50 5.00 22.11
CA TYR A 23 -10.74 5.50 22.73
C TYR A 23 -12.02 4.75 22.31
N THR A 24 -11.99 4.05 21.18
CA THR A 24 -13.18 3.39 20.62
C THR A 24 -13.35 1.97 21.15
N GLU A 25 -12.25 1.24 21.31
CA GLU A 25 -12.28 -0.18 21.72
C GLU A 25 -11.90 -0.43 23.18
N GLU A 26 -11.50 0.60 23.94
CA GLU A 26 -10.95 0.41 25.29
C GLU A 26 -9.90 -0.71 25.30
N THR A 27 -9.02 -0.76 24.29
CA THR A 27 -7.97 -1.76 24.22
C THR A 27 -7.03 -1.61 25.41
N ASP A 28 -6.62 -2.74 25.99
CA ASP A 28 -5.84 -2.77 27.24
C ASP A 28 -4.50 -2.03 27.13
N ASN A 29 -3.90 -1.96 25.93
CA ASN A 29 -2.64 -1.28 25.68
C ASN A 29 -2.64 -0.42 24.40
N TYR A 30 -1.95 0.71 24.46
CA TYR A 30 -1.69 1.58 23.30
C TYR A 30 -0.86 0.87 22.21
N GLU A 31 0.06 -0.01 22.61
CA GLU A 31 0.89 -0.78 21.67
C GLU A 31 0.06 -1.71 20.79
N ASP A 32 -0.99 -2.33 21.37
CA ASP A 32 -1.91 -3.19 20.62
C ASP A 32 -2.76 -2.36 19.65
N ALA A 33 -3.21 -1.17 20.05
CA ALA A 33 -3.93 -0.26 19.16
C ALA A 33 -3.06 0.21 17.97
N LEU A 34 -1.78 0.51 18.22
CA LEU A 34 -0.80 0.82 17.18
C LEU A 34 -0.61 -0.35 16.23
N TRP A 35 -0.39 -1.55 16.78
CA TRP A 35 -0.17 -2.76 16.00
C TRP A 35 -1.37 -3.07 15.10
N GLN A 36 -2.59 -3.03 15.64
CA GLN A 36 -3.79 -3.36 14.88
C GLN A 36 -4.09 -2.37 13.75
N ILE A 37 -3.81 -1.07 13.93
CA ILE A 37 -4.00 -0.09 12.85
C ILE A 37 -2.94 -0.24 11.77
N PHE A 38 -1.70 -0.50 12.18
CA PHE A 38 -0.63 -0.81 11.26
C PHE A 38 -0.97 -2.03 10.39
N THR A 39 -1.43 -3.13 10.99
CA THR A 39 -1.82 -4.33 10.24
C THR A 39 -3.06 -4.11 9.39
N ARG A 40 -4.06 -3.34 9.83
CA ARG A 40 -5.24 -3.02 9.00
C ARG A 40 -4.92 -2.22 7.73
N ILE A 41 -3.88 -1.39 7.75
CA ILE A 41 -3.44 -0.66 6.56
C ILE A 41 -2.72 -1.58 5.58
N LEU A 42 -1.93 -2.54 6.09
CA LEU A 42 -1.19 -3.51 5.28
C LEU A 42 -2.06 -4.65 4.76
N ASP A 43 -3.01 -5.09 5.57
CA ASP A 43 -3.97 -6.13 5.29
C ASP A 43 -5.37 -5.69 5.73
N PRO A 44 -6.17 -5.13 4.80
CA PRO A 44 -7.54 -4.69 5.09
C PRO A 44 -8.49 -5.84 5.45
N CYS A 45 -8.10 -7.11 5.23
CA CYS A 45 -8.89 -8.27 5.65
C CYS A 45 -8.97 -8.39 7.19
N ALA A 46 -8.00 -7.84 7.92
CA ALA A 46 -7.94 -7.88 9.38
C ALA A 46 -9.16 -7.22 10.08
N ALA A 47 -9.87 -6.31 9.40
CA ALA A 47 -11.08 -5.67 9.94
C ALA A 47 -12.34 -6.56 9.88
N ALA A 48 -12.24 -7.78 9.35
CA ALA A 48 -13.36 -8.72 9.29
C ALA A 48 -13.75 -9.27 10.67
N ASP A 49 -12.81 -9.27 11.61
CA ASP A 49 -13.00 -9.78 12.98
C ASP A 49 -13.63 -8.72 13.92
N ASP A 50 -13.88 -7.50 13.43
CA ASP A 50 -14.39 -6.40 14.25
C ASP A 50 -15.86 -6.64 14.65
N GLU A 51 -16.10 -6.75 15.95
CA GLU A 51 -17.43 -6.79 16.54
C GLU A 51 -17.97 -5.37 16.78
N GLY A 52 -19.20 -5.12 16.32
CA GLY A 52 -19.89 -3.84 16.54
C GLY A 52 -19.79 -2.86 15.37
N LEU A 53 -20.89 -2.13 15.15
CA LEU A 53 -21.05 -1.20 14.03
C LEU A 53 -20.09 0.00 14.11
N LYS A 54 -19.79 0.47 15.32
CA LYS A 54 -18.86 1.60 15.54
C LYS A 54 -17.44 1.25 15.08
N ASN A 55 -16.97 0.06 15.44
CA ASN A 55 -15.60 -0.39 15.14
C ASN A 55 -15.42 -0.63 13.65
N ARG A 56 -16.42 -1.25 13.00
CA ARG A 56 -16.43 -1.45 11.54
C ARG A 56 -16.38 -0.14 10.75
N ILE A 57 -17.05 0.91 11.22
CA ILE A 57 -16.99 2.23 10.58
C ILE A 57 -15.61 2.86 10.78
N THR A 58 -15.05 2.80 11.99
CA THR A 58 -13.69 3.29 12.27
C THR A 58 -12.65 2.58 11.42
N SER A 59 -12.69 1.24 11.36
CA SER A 59 -11.79 0.44 10.54
C SER A 59 -11.97 0.69 9.05
N GLY A 60 -13.20 0.88 8.57
CA GLY A 60 -13.47 1.24 7.18
C GLY A 60 -12.83 2.57 6.77
N ILE A 61 -12.89 3.59 7.63
CA ILE A 61 -12.25 4.89 7.39
C ILE A 61 -10.72 4.76 7.37
N VAL A 62 -10.16 4.04 8.35
CA VAL A 62 -8.70 3.79 8.45
C VAL A 62 -8.17 3.09 7.20
N ILE A 63 -8.86 2.04 6.75
CA ILE A 63 -8.49 1.27 5.55
C ILE A 63 -8.55 2.14 4.31
N LEU A 64 -9.61 2.92 4.12
CA LEU A 64 -9.78 3.77 2.94
C LEU A 64 -8.69 4.84 2.89
N CYS A 65 -8.38 5.48 4.02
CA CYS A 65 -7.29 6.45 4.11
C CYS A 65 -5.91 5.80 3.85
N GLY A 66 -5.64 4.65 4.47
CA GLY A 66 -4.38 3.92 4.30
C GLY A 66 -4.14 3.48 2.86
N LEU A 67 -5.17 2.91 2.22
CA LEU A 67 -5.11 2.42 0.84
C LEU A 67 -4.80 3.55 -0.15
N VAL A 68 -5.43 4.72 -0.01
CA VAL A 68 -5.17 5.87 -0.88
C VAL A 68 -3.70 6.30 -0.80
N ILE A 69 -3.12 6.32 0.41
CA ILE A 69 -1.71 6.69 0.61
C ILE A 69 -0.79 5.66 -0.04
N VAL A 70 -1.01 4.37 0.21
CA VAL A 70 -0.19 3.29 -0.37
C VAL A 70 -0.27 3.29 -1.90
N ALA A 71 -1.47 3.50 -2.46
CA ALA A 71 -1.66 3.60 -3.91
C ALA A 71 -0.87 4.78 -4.53
N ILE A 72 -0.84 5.94 -3.86
CA ILE A 72 -0.07 7.11 -4.32
C ILE A 72 1.44 6.86 -4.22
N LEU A 73 1.89 6.15 -3.19
CA LEU A 73 3.30 5.77 -3.04
C LEU A 73 3.77 4.84 -4.15
N ILE A 74 2.97 3.81 -4.48
CA ILE A 74 3.29 2.84 -5.53
C ILE A 74 3.18 3.47 -6.93
N GLY A 75 2.15 4.29 -7.17
CA GLY A 75 1.87 4.88 -8.50
C GLY A 75 2.87 5.92 -8.99
N ARG A 76 3.89 6.25 -8.20
CA ARG A 76 4.91 7.27 -8.52
C ARG A 76 6.22 6.71 -9.09
N THR A 77 6.24 5.47 -9.56
CA THR A 77 7.40 4.93 -10.30
C THR A 77 7.46 5.58 -11.67
N THR A 78 8.30 6.59 -11.83
CA THR A 78 8.64 7.11 -13.17
C THR A 78 9.44 6.06 -13.91
N VAL A 79 9.05 5.71 -15.14
CA VAL A 79 9.91 4.93 -16.05
C VAL A 79 11.15 5.77 -16.32
N VAL A 80 12.27 5.41 -15.68
CA VAL A 80 13.51 6.21 -15.67
C VAL A 80 14.24 6.09 -17.00
N GLU A 81 14.13 4.96 -17.67
CA GLU A 81 14.78 4.75 -18.96
C GLU A 81 13.92 5.26 -20.12
N LYS A 82 14.53 5.49 -21.27
CA LYS A 82 13.86 5.79 -22.55
C LYS A 82 14.50 4.92 -23.63
N ASN A 83 13.78 4.55 -24.69
CA ASN A 83 14.27 3.68 -25.79
C ASN A 83 14.60 2.23 -25.39
N HIS A 84 13.86 1.65 -24.45
CA HIS A 84 14.00 0.25 -24.04
C HIS A 84 12.67 -0.47 -24.32
N THR A 85 12.77 -1.72 -24.74
CA THR A 85 11.62 -2.58 -25.05
C THR A 85 11.21 -3.33 -23.79
N ILE A 86 9.96 -3.15 -23.35
CA ILE A 86 9.41 -3.85 -22.18
C ILE A 86 8.70 -5.12 -22.65
N ILE A 87 9.16 -6.28 -22.18
CA ILE A 87 8.50 -7.57 -22.42
C ILE A 87 7.65 -7.89 -21.18
N LEU A 88 6.33 -7.84 -21.33
CA LEU A 88 5.37 -8.13 -20.26
C LEU A 88 4.90 -9.59 -20.37
N GLY A 89 5.22 -10.39 -19.34
CA GLY A 89 4.87 -11.81 -19.27
C GLY A 89 6.04 -12.74 -19.65
N TRP A 90 5.93 -14.01 -19.27
CA TRP A 90 6.94 -15.03 -19.54
C TRP A 90 6.35 -16.17 -20.38
N SER A 91 6.94 -16.43 -21.54
CA SER A 91 6.61 -17.60 -22.38
C SER A 91 7.85 -18.07 -23.14
N PRO A 92 7.91 -19.34 -23.56
CA PRO A 92 9.06 -19.87 -24.32
C PRO A 92 9.32 -19.10 -25.64
N LYS A 93 8.31 -18.47 -26.22
CA LYS A 93 8.42 -17.68 -27.46
C LYS A 93 9.20 -16.37 -27.29
N ILE A 94 9.48 -15.95 -26.07
CA ILE A 94 10.23 -14.72 -25.80
C ILE A 94 11.65 -14.82 -26.34
N PHE A 95 12.27 -16.00 -26.27
CA PHE A 95 13.62 -16.20 -26.79
C PHE A 95 13.69 -15.99 -28.31
N ASP A 96 12.67 -16.45 -29.04
CA ASP A 96 12.57 -16.23 -30.49
C ASP A 96 12.41 -14.74 -30.80
N ILE A 97 11.54 -14.03 -30.08
CA ILE A 97 11.30 -12.59 -30.26
C ILE A 97 12.56 -11.77 -29.93
N ILE A 98 13.30 -12.13 -28.89
CA ILE A 98 14.56 -11.45 -28.53
C ILE A 98 15.59 -11.62 -29.66
N ASN A 99 15.71 -12.81 -30.23
CA ASN A 99 16.64 -13.05 -31.34
C ASN A 99 16.31 -12.20 -32.57
N GLU A 100 15.03 -12.13 -32.95
CA GLU A 100 14.59 -11.28 -34.08
C GLU A 100 14.82 -9.79 -33.81
N LEU A 101 14.60 -9.33 -32.57
CA LEU A 101 14.86 -7.94 -32.17
C LEU A 101 16.35 -7.58 -32.21
N ILE A 102 17.24 -8.53 -31.89
CA ILE A 102 18.69 -8.33 -31.99
C ILE A 102 19.09 -8.19 -33.47
N ILE A 103 18.61 -9.09 -34.34
CA ILE A 103 18.93 -9.09 -35.78
C ILE A 103 18.39 -7.84 -36.49
N ALA A 104 17.18 -7.39 -36.13
CA ALA A 104 16.58 -6.20 -36.71
C ALA A 104 17.27 -4.88 -36.29
N ASN A 105 18.12 -4.94 -35.25
CA ASN A 105 18.82 -3.78 -34.71
C ASN A 105 20.35 -3.81 -34.98
N GLU A 106 20.84 -4.84 -35.68
CA GLU A 106 22.13 -4.84 -36.42
C GLU A 106 22.00 -4.13 -37.77
#